data_AF-A0A0L0M7N4-F1
#
_entry.id   AF-A0A0L0M7N4-F1
#
_cell.length_a   1.000
_cell.length_b   1.000
_cell.length_c   1.000
_cell.angle_alpha   90.00
_cell.angle_beta   90.00
_cell.angle_gamma   90.00
#
_symmetry.space_group_name_H-M   'P 1'
#
loop_
_entity.id
_entity.type
_entity.pdbx_description
1 polymer ?
#
loop_
_entity_poly.entity_id
_entity_poly.type
_entity_poly.pdbx_seq_one_letter_code
_entity_poly.pdbx_strand_id
1 'polypeptide(L)'
;MTIATRQVGALALTLTASSLAHAAFDCSGSHGGWRIQTSDSWTGSDKLEHAGVSAAFGALGAYAMRDTDHPVIYGSLLGTAPGLLKEAVDGTCRSDGFSYKDLVADAFGAVVGAALTHWAITYQRDARNMTIGLRYSSSF
;
A
#
# COMPACT_ATOMS: atom_id res chain seq x y z
N MET A 1 -17.14 -12.30 10.72
CA MET A 1 -15.80 -11.71 10.91
C MET A 1 -15.41 -11.89 12.37
N THR A 2 -14.25 -12.48 12.66
CA THR A 2 -13.78 -12.68 14.04
C THR A 2 -13.03 -11.44 14.54
N ILE A 3 -13.01 -11.24 15.86
CA ILE A 3 -12.36 -10.10 16.52
C ILE A 3 -10.87 -9.97 16.14
N ALA A 4 -10.18 -11.09 15.93
CA ALA A 4 -8.78 -11.13 15.49
C ALA A 4 -8.56 -10.49 14.11
N THR A 5 -9.48 -10.68 13.15
CA THR A 5 -9.41 -10.03 11.83
C THR A 5 -9.55 -8.51 11.93
N ARG A 6 -10.36 -8.03 12.89
CA ARG A 6 -10.52 -6.60 13.17
C ARG A 6 -9.27 -5.99 13.83
N GLN A 7 -8.62 -6.73 14.72
CA GLN A 7 -7.44 -6.25 15.44
C GLN A 7 -6.17 -6.23 14.58
N VAL A 8 -5.93 -7.26 13.76
CA VAL A 8 -4.80 -7.27 12.82
C VAL A 8 -4.99 -6.22 11.74
N GLY A 9 -6.22 -6.09 11.22
CA GLY A 9 -6.59 -5.01 10.30
C GLY A 9 -6.33 -3.64 10.94
N ALA A 10 -6.78 -3.41 12.18
CA ALA A 10 -6.55 -2.15 12.89
C ALA A 10 -5.06 -1.87 13.16
N LEU A 11 -4.26 -2.88 13.53
CA LEU A 11 -2.83 -2.72 13.80
C LEU A 11 -2.06 -2.35 12.53
N ALA A 12 -2.34 -3.06 11.43
CA ALA A 12 -1.77 -2.73 10.13
C ALA A 12 -2.25 -1.36 9.65
N LEU A 13 -3.51 -0.99 9.88
CA LEU A 13 -4.04 0.35 9.60
C LEU A 13 -3.31 1.43 10.41
N THR A 14 -3.00 1.18 11.69
CA THR A 14 -2.26 2.13 12.54
C THR A 14 -0.78 2.24 12.15
N LEU A 15 -0.16 1.16 11.70
CA LEU A 15 1.22 1.17 11.18
C LEU A 15 1.29 1.91 9.84
N THR A 16 0.33 1.69 8.94
CA THR A 16 0.21 2.46 7.69
C THR A 16 -0.15 3.91 7.92
N ALA A 17 -1.00 4.21 8.90
CA ALA A 17 -1.34 5.59 9.25
C ALA A 17 -0.12 6.35 9.82
N SER A 18 0.75 5.64 10.53
CA SER A 18 2.00 6.20 11.07
C SER A 18 3.04 6.45 9.97
N SER A 19 3.07 5.65 8.90
CA SER A 19 3.95 5.86 7.76
C SER A 19 3.40 6.90 6.77
N LEU A 20 2.08 7.00 6.61
CA LEU A 20 1.42 8.13 5.91
C LEU A 20 1.67 9.47 6.63
N ALA A 21 1.79 9.46 7.96
CA ALA A 21 2.16 10.66 8.71
C ALA A 21 3.62 11.12 8.45
N HIS A 22 4.48 10.26 7.88
CA HIS A 22 5.86 10.58 7.51
C HIS A 22 6.06 10.84 6.02
N ALA A 23 5.25 10.23 5.13
CA ALA A 23 5.18 10.59 3.72
C ALA A 23 4.40 11.91 3.57
N ALA A 24 5.04 13.01 3.95
CA ALA A 24 4.47 14.34 4.16
C ALA A 24 3.44 14.75 3.08
N PHE A 25 2.24 15.13 3.53
CA PHE A 25 1.33 15.99 2.78
C PHE A 25 1.82 17.43 2.93
N ASP A 26 2.74 17.90 2.09
CA ASP A 26 3.23 19.29 2.13
C ASP A 26 2.38 20.21 1.22
N CYS A 27 1.10 20.28 1.56
CA CYS A 27 0.18 21.24 0.98
C CYS A 27 0.03 22.39 1.99
N SER A 28 0.94 23.36 1.91
CA SER A 28 0.95 24.59 2.71
C SER A 28 -0.26 25.50 2.41
N GLY A 29 -1.47 25.04 2.72
CA GLY A 29 -2.73 25.79 2.75
C GLY A 29 -3.22 26.44 1.45
N SER A 30 -2.47 26.36 0.34
CA SER A 30 -2.82 27.00 -0.92
C SER A 30 -2.93 25.99 -2.06
N HIS A 31 -4.17 25.74 -2.46
CA HIS A 31 -4.46 25.00 -3.69
C HIS A 31 -4.34 25.93 -4.90
N GLY A 32 -3.71 25.44 -5.96
CA GLY A 32 -3.57 26.08 -7.26
C GLY A 32 -4.30 25.30 -8.36
N GLY A 33 -4.02 25.64 -9.62
CA GLY A 33 -4.41 24.79 -10.75
C GLY A 33 -3.65 23.46 -10.75
N TRP A 34 -4.14 22.48 -11.51
CA TRP A 34 -3.51 21.16 -11.60
C TRP A 34 -2.10 21.23 -12.21
N ARG A 35 -1.11 20.63 -11.54
CA ARG A 35 0.29 20.58 -11.98
C ARG A 35 0.79 19.15 -12.02
N ILE A 36 1.55 18.82 -13.06
CA ILE A 36 2.33 17.57 -13.15
C ILE A 36 3.77 17.89 -12.78
N GLN A 37 4.32 17.16 -11.82
CA GLN A 37 5.73 17.22 -11.46
C GLN A 37 6.55 16.35 -12.43
N THR A 38 7.45 16.98 -13.18
CA THR A 38 8.27 16.29 -14.21
C THR A 38 9.75 16.22 -13.87
N SER A 39 10.24 17.15 -13.05
CA SER A 39 11.65 17.26 -12.64
C SER A 39 12.02 16.37 -11.46
N ASP A 40 11.06 15.62 -10.91
CA ASP A 40 11.30 14.67 -9.83
C ASP A 40 12.30 13.56 -10.24
N SER A 41 13.03 12.98 -9.29
CA SER A 41 14.00 11.92 -9.55
C SER A 41 13.32 10.56 -9.70
N TRP A 42 13.93 9.60 -10.38
CA TRP A 42 13.47 8.20 -10.37
C TRP A 42 13.98 7.41 -9.17
N THR A 43 14.94 7.96 -8.43
CA THR A 43 15.64 7.30 -7.34
C THR A 43 15.83 8.27 -6.18
N GLY A 44 15.66 7.80 -4.95
CA GLY A 44 15.81 8.61 -3.75
C GLY A 44 15.14 7.92 -2.55
N SER A 45 15.35 8.48 -1.36
CA SER A 45 14.72 7.99 -0.13
C SER A 45 13.20 8.18 -0.16
N ASP A 46 12.72 9.24 -0.78
CA ASP A 46 11.32 9.52 -1.05
C ASP A 46 10.64 8.38 -1.83
N LYS A 47 11.25 7.89 -2.91
CA LYS A 47 10.72 6.75 -3.68
C LYS A 47 10.65 5.46 -2.84
N LEU A 48 11.60 5.28 -1.94
CA LEU A 48 11.59 4.14 -1.02
C LEU A 48 10.48 4.28 0.02
N GLU A 49 10.18 5.49 0.48
CA GLU A 49 9.07 5.77 1.39
C GLU A 49 7.72 5.46 0.71
N HIS A 50 7.50 5.95 -0.51
CA HIS A 50 6.34 5.63 -1.34
C HIS A 50 6.17 4.11 -1.49
N ALA A 51 7.22 3.44 -1.96
CA ALA A 51 7.19 1.98 -2.11
C ALA A 51 6.96 1.24 -0.78
N GLY A 52 7.57 1.69 0.32
CA GLY A 52 7.44 1.06 1.63
C GLY A 52 6.03 1.19 2.23
N VAL A 53 5.46 2.40 2.17
CA VAL A 53 4.08 2.68 2.60
C VAL A 53 3.12 1.84 1.76
N SER A 54 3.27 1.89 0.44
CA SER A 54 2.38 1.19 -0.48
C SER A 54 2.52 -0.33 -0.41
N ALA A 55 3.69 -0.86 -0.03
CA ALA A 55 3.84 -2.29 0.26
C ALA A 55 2.97 -2.75 1.43
N ALA A 56 2.89 -1.97 2.51
CA ALA A 56 1.99 -2.31 3.61
C ALA A 56 0.52 -2.28 3.17
N PHE A 57 0.11 -1.32 2.33
CA PHE A 57 -1.24 -1.29 1.76
C PHE A 57 -1.52 -2.42 0.77
N GLY A 58 -0.56 -2.79 -0.08
CA GLY A 58 -0.67 -3.95 -0.97
C GLY A 58 -0.80 -5.26 -0.21
N ALA A 59 -0.07 -5.42 0.89
CA ALA A 59 -0.21 -6.56 1.80
C ALA A 59 -1.61 -6.64 2.40
N LEU A 60 -2.13 -5.51 2.91
CA LEU A 60 -3.49 -5.42 3.42
C LEU A 60 -4.53 -5.69 2.35
N GLY A 61 -4.35 -5.15 1.15
CA GLY A 61 -5.20 -5.38 -0.01
C GLY A 61 -5.24 -6.86 -0.38
N ALA A 62 -4.08 -7.52 -0.49
CA ALA A 62 -4.01 -8.94 -0.81
C ALA A 62 -4.66 -9.81 0.28
N TYR A 63 -4.48 -9.45 1.54
CA TYR A 63 -5.20 -10.10 2.63
C TYR A 63 -6.70 -9.86 2.53
N ALA A 64 -7.17 -8.66 2.20
CA ALA A 64 -8.59 -8.38 2.01
C ALA A 64 -9.19 -9.17 0.84
N MET A 65 -8.44 -9.31 -0.25
CA MET A 65 -8.82 -9.97 -1.49
C MET A 65 -8.44 -11.46 -1.55
N ARG A 66 -7.97 -12.03 -0.44
CA ARG A 66 -7.49 -13.43 -0.32
C ARG A 66 -8.46 -14.50 -0.85
N ASP A 67 -9.76 -14.22 -0.80
CA ASP A 67 -10.84 -15.14 -1.17
C ASP A 67 -11.27 -14.96 -2.66
N THR A 68 -10.54 -14.16 -3.44
CA THR A 68 -10.79 -13.92 -4.88
C THR A 68 -9.87 -14.76 -5.77
N ASP A 69 -10.17 -14.83 -7.08
CA ASP A 69 -9.32 -15.56 -8.05
C ASP A 69 -7.93 -14.94 -8.23
N HIS A 70 -7.78 -13.65 -7.94
CA HIS A 70 -6.56 -12.88 -8.19
C HIS A 70 -6.20 -11.96 -7.00
N PRO A 71 -5.87 -12.52 -5.83
CA PRO A 71 -5.64 -11.74 -4.61
C PRO A 71 -4.46 -10.77 -4.73
N VAL A 72 -3.43 -11.13 -5.49
CA VAL A 72 -2.29 -10.23 -5.76
C VAL A 72 -2.74 -9.05 -6.61
N ILE A 73 -3.43 -9.29 -7.73
CA ILE A 73 -3.85 -8.21 -8.65
C ILE A 73 -4.79 -7.23 -7.94
N TYR A 74 -5.88 -7.74 -7.35
CA TYR A 74 -6.85 -6.88 -6.66
C TYR A 74 -6.25 -6.25 -5.39
N GLY A 75 -5.37 -6.98 -4.71
CA GLY A 75 -4.66 -6.47 -3.54
C GLY A 75 -3.71 -5.32 -3.88
N SER A 76 -2.98 -5.42 -4.98
CA SER A 76 -2.13 -4.34 -5.48
C SER A 76 -2.94 -3.13 -5.93
N LEU A 77 -4.06 -3.32 -6.64
CA LEU A 77 -4.92 -2.21 -7.05
C LEU A 77 -5.46 -1.43 -5.84
N LEU A 78 -5.94 -2.14 -4.81
CA LEU A 78 -6.36 -1.53 -3.56
C LEU A 78 -5.17 -0.88 -2.82
N GLY A 79 -4.00 -1.51 -2.89
CA GLY A 79 -2.78 -1.03 -2.25
C GLY A 79 -2.22 0.26 -2.85
N THR A 80 -2.39 0.47 -4.15
CA THR A 80 -1.94 1.68 -4.87
C THR A 80 -2.88 2.87 -4.63
N ALA A 81 -4.15 2.63 -4.27
CA ALA A 81 -5.15 3.69 -4.18
C ALA A 81 -4.77 4.84 -3.24
N PRO A 82 -4.19 4.62 -2.03
CA PRO A 82 -3.72 5.71 -1.18
C PRO A 82 -2.63 6.58 -1.85
N GLY A 83 -1.65 5.98 -2.53
CA GLY A 83 -0.61 6.71 -3.25
C GLY A 83 -1.17 7.55 -4.39
N LEU A 84 -2.08 6.98 -5.19
CA LEU A 84 -2.80 7.72 -6.24
C LEU A 84 -3.57 8.92 -5.68
N LEU A 85 -4.24 8.74 -4.54
CA LEU A 85 -4.97 9.83 -3.88
C LEU A 85 -4.02 10.92 -3.39
N LYS A 86 -2.88 10.56 -2.82
CA LYS A 86 -1.84 11.50 -2.37
C LYS A 86 -1.31 12.32 -3.54
N GLU A 87 -0.84 11.67 -4.60
CA GLU A 87 -0.35 12.37 -5.80
C GLU A 87 -1.43 13.25 -6.45
N ALA A 88 -2.70 12.83 -6.41
CA ALA A 88 -3.80 13.64 -6.90
C ALA A 88 -4.04 14.89 -6.05
N VAL A 89 -3.86 14.81 -4.73
CA VAL A 89 -3.90 15.98 -3.84
C VAL A 89 -2.72 16.90 -4.14
N ASP A 90 -1.51 16.35 -4.25
CA ASP A 90 -0.29 17.11 -4.55
C ASP A 90 -0.37 17.81 -5.90
N GLY A 91 -1.03 17.19 -6.88
CA GLY A 91 -1.39 17.81 -8.17
C GLY A 91 -2.19 19.10 -8.05
N THR A 92 -2.93 19.30 -6.95
CA THR A 92 -3.66 20.54 -6.67
C THR A 92 -2.86 21.55 -5.85
N CYS A 93 -1.70 21.20 -5.31
CA CYS A 93 -0.95 22.03 -4.38
C CYS A 93 0.00 22.98 -5.13
N ARG A 94 0.15 24.21 -4.62
CA ARG A 94 1.04 25.20 -5.26
C ARG A 94 2.53 24.90 -5.06
N SER A 95 2.88 24.35 -3.91
CA SER A 95 4.24 23.97 -3.54
C SER A 95 4.72 22.72 -4.27
N ASP A 96 3.79 21.89 -4.74
CA ASP A 96 4.08 20.58 -5.30
C ASP A 96 3.37 20.32 -6.65
N GLY A 97 3.32 19.07 -7.09
CA GLY A 97 2.54 18.61 -8.24
C GLY A 97 2.43 17.09 -8.27
N PHE A 98 1.51 16.58 -9.09
CA PHE A 98 1.31 15.14 -9.26
C PHE A 98 2.57 14.52 -9.85
N SER A 99 3.21 13.61 -9.13
CA SER A 99 4.39 12.88 -9.56
C SER A 99 4.00 11.47 -10.01
N TYR A 100 4.08 11.24 -11.32
CA TYR A 100 3.87 9.90 -11.85
C TYR A 100 4.99 8.92 -11.43
N LYS A 101 6.17 9.43 -11.03
CA LYS A 101 7.30 8.61 -10.58
C LYS A 101 7.06 8.09 -9.17
N ASP A 102 6.51 8.92 -8.30
CA ASP A 102 6.03 8.52 -6.98
C ASP A 102 4.88 7.51 -7.09
N LEU A 103 3.92 7.76 -7.97
CA LEU A 103 2.84 6.80 -8.23
C LEU A 103 3.37 5.44 -8.73
N VAL A 104 4.44 5.42 -9.54
CA VAL A 104 5.09 4.17 -9.97
C VAL A 104 5.76 3.48 -8.78
N ALA A 105 6.44 4.22 -7.90
CA ALA A 105 7.01 3.67 -6.68
C ALA A 105 5.92 3.08 -5.75
N ASP A 106 4.78 3.76 -5.64
CA ASP A 106 3.61 3.27 -4.90
C ASP A 106 3.06 1.98 -5.51
N ALA A 107 2.84 1.95 -6.82
CA ALA A 107 2.37 0.75 -7.50
C ALA A 107 3.34 -0.43 -7.34
N PHE A 108 4.65 -0.17 -7.45
CA PHE A 108 5.69 -1.18 -7.24
C PHE A 108 5.64 -1.73 -5.80
N GLY A 109 5.59 -0.84 -4.80
CA GLY A 109 5.43 -1.19 -3.40
C GLY A 109 4.21 -2.10 -3.18
N ALA A 110 3.04 -1.66 -3.64
CA ALA A 110 1.79 -2.40 -3.50
C ALA A 110 1.84 -3.79 -4.15
N VAL A 111 2.50 -3.94 -5.30
CA VAL A 111 2.74 -5.25 -5.92
C VAL A 111 3.63 -6.13 -5.04
N VAL A 112 4.75 -5.59 -4.55
CA VAL A 112 5.67 -6.34 -3.68
C VAL A 112 4.96 -6.81 -2.42
N GLY A 113 4.25 -5.92 -1.72
CA GLY A 113 3.53 -6.26 -0.49
C GLY A 113 2.43 -7.28 -0.69
N ALA A 114 1.67 -7.15 -1.79
CA ALA A 114 0.62 -8.10 -2.14
C ALA A 114 1.20 -9.50 -2.46
N ALA A 115 2.27 -9.55 -3.26
CA ALA A 115 2.94 -10.78 -3.63
C ALA A 115 3.56 -11.48 -2.41
N LEU A 116 4.26 -10.73 -1.55
CA LEU A 116 4.85 -11.27 -0.31
C LEU A 116 3.78 -11.84 0.61
N THR A 117 2.65 -11.15 0.76
CA THR A 117 1.53 -11.62 1.59
C THR A 117 0.92 -12.89 1.04
N HIS A 118 0.69 -12.93 -0.28
CA HIS A 118 0.15 -14.12 -0.95
C HIS A 118 1.10 -15.33 -0.86
N TRP A 119 2.41 -15.09 -0.92
CA TRP A 119 3.42 -16.14 -0.77
C TRP A 119 3.57 -16.61 0.70
N ALA A 120 3.64 -15.67 1.64
CA ALA A 120 4.01 -15.96 3.03
C ALA A 120 2.83 -16.41 3.89
N ILE A 121 1.60 -15.97 3.61
CA ILE A 121 0.44 -16.24 4.47
C ILE A 121 -0.40 -17.37 3.88
N THR A 122 -0.45 -18.49 4.60
CA THR A 122 -1.45 -19.55 4.38
C THR A 122 -2.67 -19.25 5.25
N TYR A 123 -3.84 -19.19 4.63
CA TYR A 123 -5.11 -18.98 5.32
C TYR A 123 -6.02 -20.19 5.07
N GLN A 124 -6.47 -20.84 6.14
CA GLN A 124 -7.50 -21.87 6.07
C GLN A 124 -8.63 -21.53 7.03
N ARG A 125 -9.86 -21.46 6.50
CA ARG A 125 -11.06 -21.21 7.28
C ARG A 125 -12.04 -22.35 7.09
N ASP A 126 -12.38 -23.00 8.19
CA ASP A 126 -13.48 -23.94 8.28
C ASP A 126 -14.65 -23.34 9.05
N ALA A 127 -15.84 -23.95 8.95
CA ALA A 127 -17.06 -23.48 9.59
C ALA A 127 -16.94 -23.29 11.13
N ARG A 128 -15.91 -23.88 11.76
CA ARG A 128 -15.66 -23.79 13.21
C ARG A 128 -14.28 -23.26 13.60
N ASN A 129 -13.32 -23.19 12.68
CA ASN A 129 -11.93 -22.84 12.99
C ASN A 129 -11.31 -21.91 11.93
N MET A 130 -10.39 -21.06 12.36
CA MET A 130 -9.59 -20.19 11.49
C MET A 130 -8.11 -20.37 11.81
N THR A 131 -7.33 -20.81 10.83
CA THR A 131 -5.89 -21.01 10.94
C THR A 131 -5.18 -19.99 10.08
N ILE A 132 -4.30 -19.21 10.70
CA ILE A 132 -3.33 -18.34 10.03
C ILE A 132 -1.96 -18.98 10.24
N GLY A 133 -1.30 -19.35 9.14
CA GLY A 133 0.03 -19.95 9.18
C GLY A 133 0.99 -19.19 8.29
N LEU A 134 2.27 -19.19 8.66
CA LEU A 134 3.34 -18.76 7.77
C LEU A 134 3.78 -19.95 6.92
N ARG A 135 3.80 -19.77 5.60
CA ARG A 135 4.32 -20.78 4.67
C ARG A 135 5.84 -20.68 4.65
N TYR A 136 6.51 -21.77 4.99
CA TYR A 136 7.94 -21.94 4.80
C TYR A 136 8.16 -23.16 3.88
N SER A 137 8.85 -22.99 2.75
CA SER A 137 9.28 -24.12 1.92
C SER A 137 10.78 -24.32 2.11
N SER A 138 11.18 -25.35 2.84
CA SER A 138 12.58 -25.79 2.89
C SER A 138 12.86 -26.71 1.71
N SER A 139 13.25 -26.14 0.57
CA SER A 139 13.94 -26.90 -0.48
C SER A 139 15.36 -26.34 -0.61
N PHE A 140 16.35 -27.12 -0.15
CA PHE A 140 17.77 -26.92 -0.42
C PHE A 140 18.10 -27.38 -1.84
#